data_AF-A0A6L7IH88-F1
#
_entry.id   AF-A0A6L7IH88-F1
#
_cell.length_a   1.000
_cell.length_b   1.000
_cell.length_c   1.000
_cell.angle_alpha   90.00
_cell.angle_beta   90.00
_cell.angle_gamma   90.00
#
_symmetry.space_group_name_H-M   'P 1'
#
loop_
_entity.id
_entity.type
_entity.pdbx_description
1 polymer ?
#
loop_
_entity_poly.entity_id
_entity_poly.type
_entity_poly.pdbx_seq_one_letter_code
_entity_poly.pdbx_strand_id
1 'polypeptide(L)'
;MIQHKLRNQRKQKGFSQEQMAKILGTDTSNYSRKERGEVKIHDEEWEKMAKILEVSVEEIKNQDHKFSFQFENSTFHDHSGSNITYSNVPDFFLETQKKYIEKIEQENESLKKENIQLKEQLK
;
A
#
# COMPACT_ATOMS: atom_id res chain seq x y z
N MET A 1 10.22 0.32 -0.48
CA MET A 1 10.13 -1.16 -0.52
C MET A 1 8.67 -1.53 -0.46
N ILE A 2 8.17 -2.30 -1.42
CA ILE A 2 6.75 -2.61 -1.51
C ILE A 2 6.32 -3.59 -0.40
N GLN A 3 7.16 -4.57 -0.01
CA GLN A 3 6.82 -5.59 1.00
C GLN A 3 7.36 -5.26 2.41
N HIS A 4 7.00 -4.08 2.94
CA HIS A 4 7.49 -3.61 4.24
C HIS A 4 6.99 -4.47 5.44
N LYS A 5 5.76 -4.98 5.43
CA LYS A 5 5.23 -5.86 6.50
C LYS A 5 6.03 -7.16 6.62
N LEU A 6 6.25 -7.84 5.50
CA LEU A 6 7.11 -9.03 5.44
C LEU A 6 8.51 -8.78 6.01
N ARG A 7 9.16 -7.69 5.58
CA ARG A 7 10.51 -7.34 6.05
C ARG A 7 10.54 -7.04 7.55
N ASN A 8 9.54 -6.32 8.05
CA ASN A 8 9.45 -5.96 9.46
C ASN A 8 9.23 -7.20 10.33
N GLN A 9 8.30 -8.06 9.94
CA GLN A 9 8.03 -9.32 10.64
C GLN A 9 9.26 -10.24 10.64
N ARG A 10 9.95 -10.37 9.51
CA ARG A 10 11.20 -11.14 9.43
C ARG A 10 12.24 -10.63 10.43
N LYS A 11 12.44 -9.31 10.49
CA LYS A 11 13.40 -8.70 11.43
C LYS A 11 12.97 -8.87 12.88
N GLN A 12 11.68 -8.74 13.18
CA GLN A 12 11.13 -8.94 14.52
C GLN A 12 11.35 -10.37 15.01
N LYS A 13 11.24 -11.36 14.11
CA LYS A 13 11.51 -12.77 14.38
C LYS A 13 13.01 -13.13 14.30
N GLY A 14 13.89 -12.17 14.02
CA GLY A 14 15.35 -12.36 14.02
C GLY A 14 15.92 -13.10 12.80
N PHE A 15 15.15 -13.28 11.73
CA PHE A 15 15.61 -14.00 10.54
C PHE A 15 16.41 -13.10 9.59
N SER A 16 17.52 -13.63 9.05
CA SER A 16 18.26 -13.00 7.94
C SER A 16 17.60 -13.29 6.59
N GLN A 17 17.91 -12.49 5.56
CA GLN A 17 17.44 -12.76 4.19
C GLN A 17 17.95 -14.10 3.67
N GLU A 18 19.18 -14.48 4.02
CA GLU A 18 19.80 -15.75 3.64
C GLU A 18 19.11 -16.95 4.29
N GLN A 19 18.75 -16.83 5.57
CA GLN A 19 17.99 -17.88 6.28
C GLN A 19 16.63 -18.10 5.63
N MET A 20 15.90 -17.02 5.31
CA MET A 20 14.61 -17.12 4.62
C MET A 20 14.76 -17.73 3.22
N ALA A 21 15.80 -17.33 2.49
CA ALA A 21 16.08 -17.86 1.16
C ALA A 21 16.36 -19.37 1.20
N LYS A 22 17.21 -19.82 2.14
CA LYS A 22 17.53 -21.23 2.34
C LYS A 22 16.29 -22.08 2.64
N ILE A 23 15.38 -21.59 3.49
CA ILE A 23 14.15 -22.31 3.84
C ILE A 23 13.17 -22.34 2.67
N LEU A 24 13.10 -21.27 1.87
CA LEU A 24 12.27 -21.21 0.66
C LEU A 24 12.87 -21.97 -0.53
N GLY A 25 14.10 -22.48 -0.41
CA GLY A 25 14.80 -23.15 -1.51
C GLY A 25 15.18 -22.18 -2.64
N THR A 26 15.44 -20.92 -2.32
CA THR A 26 15.82 -19.86 -3.27
C THR A 26 17.14 -19.20 -2.86
N ASP A 27 17.66 -18.32 -3.69
CA ASP A 27 18.87 -17.55 -3.39
C ASP A 27 18.55 -16.25 -2.64
N THR A 28 19.54 -15.74 -1.90
CA THR A 28 19.41 -14.52 -1.09
C THR A 28 19.03 -13.30 -1.95
N SER A 29 19.50 -13.23 -3.20
CA SER A 29 19.18 -12.12 -4.11
C SER A 29 17.71 -12.15 -4.51
N ASN A 30 17.19 -13.30 -4.91
CA ASN A 30 15.77 -13.50 -5.24
C ASN A 30 14.86 -13.15 -4.05
N TYR A 31 15.20 -13.63 -2.84
CA TYR A 31 14.47 -13.23 -1.64
C TYR A 31 14.52 -11.72 -1.38
N SER A 32 15.69 -11.09 -1.56
CA SER A 32 15.86 -9.64 -1.39
C SER A 32 15.01 -8.85 -2.40
N ARG A 33 14.93 -9.32 -3.65
CA ARG A 33 14.08 -8.74 -4.71
C ARG A 33 12.59 -8.87 -4.37
N LYS A 34 12.17 -10.01 -3.80
CA LYS A 34 10.81 -10.23 -3.28
C LYS A 34 10.45 -9.23 -2.17
N GLU A 35 11.34 -9.01 -1.20
CA GLU A 35 11.11 -7.99 -0.15
C GLU A 35 11.03 -6.55 -0.70
N ARG A 36 11.79 -6.25 -1.76
CA ARG A 36 11.71 -4.95 -2.44
C ARG A 36 10.45 -4.80 -3.29
N GLY A 37 9.85 -5.92 -3.72
CA GLY A 37 8.70 -5.98 -4.63
C GLY A 37 9.08 -5.99 -6.11
N GLU A 38 10.34 -6.29 -6.44
CA GLU A 38 10.83 -6.42 -7.81
C GLU A 38 10.43 -7.76 -8.45
N VAL A 39 10.08 -8.75 -7.62
CA VAL A 39 9.66 -10.09 -8.01
C VAL A 39 8.34 -10.42 -7.31
N LYS A 40 7.37 -10.94 -8.05
CA LYS A 40 6.09 -11.39 -7.50
C LYS A 40 6.33 -12.58 -6.57
N ILE A 41 5.66 -12.57 -5.43
CA ILE A 41 5.64 -13.68 -4.48
C ILE A 41 4.35 -14.46 -4.74
N HIS A 42 4.47 -15.76 -5.02
CA HIS A 42 3.32 -16.65 -5.23
C HIS A 42 2.66 -17.02 -3.90
N ASP A 43 1.39 -17.41 -3.93
CA ASP A 43 0.64 -17.70 -2.69
C ASP A 43 1.25 -18.87 -1.89
N GLU A 44 1.79 -19.89 -2.55
CA GLU A 44 2.57 -20.96 -1.88
C GLU A 44 3.80 -20.43 -1.12
N GLU A 45 4.46 -19.40 -1.68
CA GLU A 45 5.62 -18.78 -1.04
C GLU A 45 5.20 -17.92 0.14
N TRP A 46 4.05 -17.25 0.03
CA TRP A 46 3.42 -16.53 1.14
C TRP A 46 3.09 -17.46 2.30
N GLU A 47 2.46 -18.61 2.03
CA GLU A 47 2.13 -19.61 3.04
C GLU A 47 3.38 -20.16 3.73
N LYS A 48 4.44 -20.47 2.96
CA LYS A 48 5.71 -20.93 3.52
C LYS A 48 6.32 -19.87 4.45
N MET A 49 6.37 -18.61 4.03
CA MET A 49 6.89 -17.52 4.86
C MET A 49 6.06 -17.29 6.12
N ALA A 50 4.72 -17.31 6.00
CA ALA A 50 3.79 -17.17 7.11
C ALA A 50 4.02 -18.28 8.16
N LYS A 51 4.18 -19.52 7.69
CA LYS A 51 4.47 -20.67 8.55
C LYS A 51 5.80 -20.53 9.29
N ILE A 52 6.84 -20.05 8.63
CA ILE A 52 8.18 -19.85 9.24
C ILE A 52 8.14 -18.73 10.28
N LEU A 53 7.41 -17.66 9.98
CA LEU A 53 7.29 -16.50 10.84
C LEU A 53 6.23 -16.70 11.96
N GLU A 54 5.49 -17.81 11.93
CA GLU A 54 4.40 -18.14 12.86
C GLU A 54 3.33 -17.03 12.94
N VAL A 55 2.94 -16.54 11.76
CA VAL A 55 1.96 -15.45 11.59
C VAL A 55 1.00 -15.84 10.48
N SER A 56 -0.15 -15.16 10.40
CA SER A 56 -1.05 -15.33 9.26
C SER A 56 -0.45 -14.71 7.99
N VAL A 57 -0.87 -15.21 6.81
CA VAL A 57 -0.46 -14.60 5.52
C VAL A 57 -0.88 -13.13 5.46
N GLU A 58 -2.04 -12.78 6.03
CA GLU A 58 -2.59 -11.42 6.06
C GLU A 58 -1.72 -10.43 6.85
N GLU A 59 -0.99 -10.91 7.86
CA GLU A 59 -0.07 -10.09 8.65
C GLU A 59 1.21 -9.70 7.90
N ILE A 60 1.67 -10.55 6.97
CA ILE A 60 2.92 -10.34 6.22
C ILE A 60 2.68 -9.86 4.79
N LYS A 61 1.55 -10.24 4.20
CA LYS A 61 1.13 -9.80 2.89
C LYS A 61 0.67 -8.36 3.06
N ASN A 62 1.39 -7.45 2.43
CA ASN A 62 0.79 -6.16 2.19
C ASN A 62 -0.47 -6.43 1.37
N GLN A 63 -1.62 -5.99 1.89
CA GLN A 63 -2.78 -5.82 1.06
C GLN A 63 -2.32 -4.82 0.01
N ASP A 64 -1.88 -5.35 -1.12
CA ASP A 64 -1.96 -4.65 -2.37
C ASP A 64 -3.44 -4.27 -2.42
N HIS A 65 -3.79 -3.05 -2.03
CA HIS A 65 -4.86 -2.34 -2.69
C HIS A 65 -4.43 -2.11 -4.15
N LYS A 66 -4.00 -3.16 -4.86
CA LYS A 66 -4.47 -3.39 -6.21
C LYS A 66 -5.96 -3.49 -6.01
N PHE A 67 -6.64 -2.37 -6.22
CA PHE A 67 -8.02 -2.37 -6.65
C PHE A 67 -8.07 -3.19 -7.95
N SER A 68 -7.94 -4.51 -7.85
CA SER A 68 -8.45 -5.42 -8.85
C SER A 68 -9.95 -5.36 -8.66
N PHE A 69 -10.58 -4.38 -9.30
CA PHE A 69 -11.99 -4.46 -9.59
C PHE A 69 -12.16 -5.69 -10.49
N GLN A 70 -12.36 -6.86 -9.89
CA GLN A 70 -13.05 -7.95 -10.54
C GLN A 70 -14.50 -7.47 -10.66
N PHE A 71 -14.77 -6.72 -11.73
CA PHE A 71 -16.16 -6.47 -12.11
C PHE A 71 -16.66 -7.80 -12.66
N GLU A 72 -17.41 -8.52 -11.83
CA GLU A 72 -18.28 -9.60 -12.32
C GLU A 72 -19.34 -8.95 -13.22
N ASN A 73 -18.98 -8.68 -14.47
CA ASN A 73 -19.95 -8.52 -15.52
C ASN A 73 -20.51 -9.91 -15.81
N SER A 74 -21.56 -10.26 -15.07
CA SER A 74 -22.51 -11.25 -15.50
C SER A 74 -23.04 -10.83 -16.88
N THR A 75 -22.54 -11.50 -17.91
CA THR A 75 -23.28 -11.97 -19.09
C THR A 75 -24.45 -11.07 -19.55
N PHE A 76 -24.25 -10.20 -20.55
CA PHE A 76 -24.89 -10.28 -21.89
C PHE A 76 -24.75 -8.96 -22.68
N HIS A 77 -24.55 -9.14 -24.00
CA HIS A 77 -24.91 -8.24 -25.11
C HIS A 77 -23.99 -7.05 -25.45
N ASP A 78 -23.04 -7.35 -26.36
CA ASP A 78 -22.93 -6.75 -27.68
C ASP A 78 -23.60 -5.38 -27.91
N HIS A 79 -22.80 -4.32 -28.08
CA HIS A 79 -22.80 -3.43 -29.26
C HIS A 79 -21.97 -2.17 -28.95
N SER A 80 -21.08 -1.85 -29.88
CA SER A 80 -20.29 -0.62 -30.02
C SER A 80 -20.94 0.64 -29.45
N GLY A 81 -20.31 1.22 -28.44
CA GLY A 81 -20.64 2.54 -27.93
C GLY A 81 -19.66 2.93 -26.82
N SER A 82 -18.94 4.03 -27.03
CA SER A 82 -18.03 4.65 -26.06
C SER A 82 -18.74 4.89 -24.72
N ASN A 83 -18.69 3.92 -23.81
CA ASN A 83 -19.12 4.10 -22.43
C ASN A 83 -17.94 4.66 -21.64
N ILE A 84 -17.95 5.98 -21.42
CA ILE A 84 -17.10 6.63 -20.42
C ILE A 84 -17.43 5.96 -19.09
N THR A 85 -16.57 5.02 -18.67
CA THR A 85 -16.67 4.36 -17.38
C THR A 85 -16.36 5.39 -16.31
N TYR A 86 -17.38 6.04 -15.76
CA TYR A 86 -17.24 6.77 -14.50
C TYR A 86 -16.87 5.76 -13.43
N SER A 87 -15.61 5.77 -13.04
CA SER A 87 -15.13 4.97 -11.92
C SER A 87 -15.81 5.52 -10.67
N ASN A 88 -16.76 4.76 -10.11
CA ASN A 88 -17.38 5.11 -8.82
C ASN A 88 -16.28 5.07 -7.75
N VAL A 89 -15.75 6.24 -7.41
CA VAL A 89 -14.77 6.40 -6.33
C VAL A 89 -15.50 6.14 -5.01
N PRO A 90 -15.06 5.18 -4.18
CA PRO A 90 -15.72 4.91 -2.90
C PRO A 90 -15.79 6.15 -2.01
N ASP A 91 -16.94 6.38 -1.39
CA ASP A 91 -17.20 7.59 -0.59
C ASP A 91 -16.15 7.84 0.51
N PHE A 92 -15.67 6.78 1.15
CA PHE A 92 -14.62 6.85 2.15
C PHE A 92 -13.32 7.51 1.64
N PHE A 93 -12.98 7.31 0.37
CA PHE A 93 -11.81 7.94 -0.24
C PHE A 93 -12.03 9.44 -0.43
N LEU A 94 -13.23 9.83 -0.88
CA LEU A 94 -13.61 11.25 -1.01
C LEU A 94 -13.66 11.96 0.34
N GLU A 95 -14.20 11.31 1.37
CA GLU A 95 -14.22 11.84 2.74
C GLU A 95 -12.81 12.03 3.30
N THR A 96 -11.93 11.04 3.10
CA THR A 96 -10.54 11.12 3.54
C THR A 96 -9.81 12.28 2.85
N GLN A 97 -10.01 12.43 1.53
CA GLN A 97 -9.42 13.52 0.76
C GLN A 97 -9.95 14.89 1.20
N LYS A 98 -11.26 15.03 1.43
CA LYS A 98 -11.86 16.27 1.94
C LYS A 98 -11.27 16.68 3.28
N LYS A 99 -11.13 15.73 4.21
CA LYS A 99 -10.54 15.98 5.54
C LYS A 99 -9.08 16.46 5.45
N TYR A 100 -8.32 15.92 4.50
CA TYR A 100 -6.94 16.35 4.29
C TYR A 100 -6.86 17.77 3.71
N ILE A 101 -7.72 18.09 2.74
CA ILE A 101 -7.83 19.44 2.17
C ILE A 101 -8.17 20.45 3.25
N GLU A 102 -9.20 20.17 4.06
CA GLU A 102 -9.64 21.04 5.16
C GLU A 102 -8.49 21.32 6.15
N LYS A 103 -7.74 20.29 6.52
CA LYS A 103 -6.58 20.45 7.41
C LYS A 103 -5.52 21.38 6.80
N ILE A 104 -5.19 21.22 5.52
CA ILE A 104 -4.21 22.07 4.83
C ILE A 104 -4.70 23.52 4.75
N GLU A 105 -5.99 23.73 4.48
CA GLU A 105 -6.57 25.07 4.41
C GLU A 105 -6.49 25.78 5.77
N GLN A 106 -6.81 25.08 6.86
CA GLN A 106 -6.69 25.60 8.23
C GLN A 106 -5.24 25.96 8.59
N GLU A 107 -4.27 25.10 8.27
CA GLU A 107 -2.85 25.37 8.49
C GLU A 107 -2.38 26.59 7.71
N ASN A 108 -2.79 26.72 6.44
CA ASN A 108 -2.47 27.87 5.60
C ASN A 108 -3.06 29.17 6.15
N GLU A 109 -4.29 29.15 6.65
CA GLU A 109 -4.90 30.33 7.28
C GLU A 109 -4.16 30.76 8.54
N SER A 110 -3.78 29.80 9.40
CA SER A 110 -3.01 30.07 10.61
C SER A 110 -1.67 30.71 10.28
N LEU A 111 -0.92 30.13 9.33
CA LEU A 111 0.37 30.64 8.88
C LEU A 111 0.28 32.03 8.24
N LYS A 112 -0.81 32.32 7.51
CA LYS A 112 -1.06 33.66 6.95
C LYS A 112 -1.30 34.70 8.05
N LYS A 113 -2.08 34.36 9.08
CA LYS A 113 -2.33 35.26 10.22
C LYS A 113 -1.05 35.55 11.00
N GLU A 114 -0.25 34.53 11.27
CA GLU A 114 1.05 34.68 11.94
C GLU A 114 1.99 35.58 11.12
N ASN A 115 2.08 35.38 9.81
CA ASN A 115 2.88 36.24 8.93
C ASN A 115 2.43 37.70 8.96
N ILE A 116 1.13 37.97 9.02
CA ILE A 116 0.61 39.34 9.12
C ILE A 116 1.05 39.96 10.45
N GLN A 117 0.87 39.25 11.57
CA GLN A 117 1.27 39.73 12.90
C GLN A 117 2.78 40.01 13.00
N LEU A 118 3.61 39.11 12.47
CA LEU A 118 5.06 39.30 12.45
C LEU A 118 5.47 40.51 11.60
N LYS A 119 4.80 40.74 10.46
CA LYS A 119 5.05 41.94 9.63
C LYS A 119 4.62 43.23 10.31
N GLU A 120 3.55 43.20 11.10
CA GLU A 120 3.11 44.35 11.90
C GLU A 120 4.08 44.67 13.04
N GLN A 121 4.67 43.65 13.67
CA GLN A 121 5.68 43.83 14.73
C GLN A 121 7.04 44.36 14.21
N LEU A 122 7.32 44.18 12.92
CA LEU A 122 8.54 44.69 12.26
C LEU A 122 8.40 46.14 11.78
N LYS A 123 7.23 46.76 11.95
CA LYS A 123 6.91 48.12 11.50
C LYS A 123 6.95 49.12 12.65
#